data_AF-A0A0F9J2G0-F1
#
_entry.id   AF-A0A0F9J2G0-F1
#
_cell.length_a   1.000
_cell.length_b   1.000
_cell.length_c   1.000
_cell.angle_alpha   90.00
_cell.angle_beta   90.00
_cell.angle_gamma   90.00
#
_symmetry.space_group_name_H-M   'P 1'
#
loop_
_entity.id
_entity.type
_entity.pdbx_description
1 polymer ?
#
loop_
_entity_poly.entity_id
_entity_poly.type
_entity_poly.pdbx_seq_one_letter_code
_entity_poly.pdbx_strand_id
1 'polypeptide(L)'
;MKDELAEMGQQVIALVSERPAHIATDADLASATSWLARVRSRRKGIDAFFEKLIKPFRLAIQEHKKECDNMLAPLRTHEVNLDAEVRNYRQLQAKKAAEAQRKADEKHEQRIEKAVAKGQDPALVKPPPVVAAPAKTVETDTGKVTFRKLRKHKLRDARLVPKEYWIIDDTKVGKAVRAGIDVPGYDIWEEEASSVRDF
;
A
#
# COMPACT_ATOMS: atom_id res chain seq x y z
N MET A 1 10.12 -28.74 26.59
CA MET A 1 10.12 -27.43 25.90
C MET A 1 10.96 -26.37 26.60
N LYS A 2 10.68 -25.93 27.84
CA LYS A 2 11.57 -24.95 28.51
C LYS A 2 12.98 -25.50 28.73
N ASP A 3 13.07 -26.76 29.14
CA ASP A 3 14.37 -27.43 29.37
C ASP A 3 15.11 -27.70 28.05
N GLU A 4 14.40 -28.14 27.01
CA GLU A 4 14.96 -28.31 25.65
C GLU A 4 15.46 -26.99 25.05
N LEU A 5 14.75 -25.88 25.27
CA LEU A 5 15.19 -24.56 24.81
C LEU A 5 16.43 -24.08 25.57
N ALA A 6 16.49 -24.33 26.88
CA ALA A 6 17.66 -24.01 27.69
C ALA A 6 18.87 -24.82 27.26
N GLU A 7 18.70 -26.12 27.00
CA GLU A 7 19.74 -27.00 26.48
C GLU A 7 20.19 -26.57 25.07
N MET A 8 19.26 -26.23 24.19
CA MET A 8 19.58 -25.72 22.86
C MET A 8 20.36 -24.41 22.93
N GLY A 9 20.00 -23.51 23.86
CA GLY A 9 20.68 -22.26 24.12
C GLY A 9 22.11 -22.48 24.64
N GLN A 10 22.29 -23.38 25.60
CA GLN A 10 23.62 -23.74 26.12
C GLN A 10 24.52 -24.32 25.03
N GLN A 11 23.98 -25.20 24.18
CA GLN A 11 24.71 -25.77 23.05
C GLN A 11 25.09 -24.71 22.00
N VAL A 12 24.29 -23.67 21.80
CA VAL A 12 24.64 -22.52 20.93
C VAL A 12 25.76 -21.69 21.56
N ILE A 13 25.68 -21.39 22.85
CA ILE A 13 26.70 -20.63 23.57
C ILE A 13 28.04 -21.36 23.56
N ALA A 14 28.02 -22.67 23.85
CA ALA A 14 29.21 -23.52 23.79
C ALA A 14 29.81 -23.52 22.38
N LEU A 15 28.98 -23.68 21.36
CA LEU A 15 29.43 -23.62 19.98
C LEU A 15 30.12 -22.27 19.72
N VAL A 16 29.44 -21.15 19.89
CA VAL A 16 30.03 -19.82 19.62
C VAL A 16 31.36 -19.56 20.37
N SER A 17 31.51 -20.12 21.57
CA SER A 17 32.71 -19.99 22.40
C SER A 17 33.92 -20.79 21.88
N GLU A 18 33.69 -21.88 21.14
CA GLU A 18 34.72 -22.74 20.52
C GLU A 18 35.26 -22.17 19.18
N ARG A 19 34.89 -20.94 18.81
CA ARG A 19 35.29 -20.33 17.53
C ARG A 19 36.82 -20.25 17.39
N PRO A 20 37.41 -20.68 16.25
CA PRO A 20 38.83 -20.46 15.98
C PRO A 20 39.16 -18.96 15.87
N ALA A 21 40.19 -18.52 16.59
CA ALA A 21 40.51 -17.10 16.80
C ALA A 21 41.15 -16.41 15.59
N HIS A 22 41.92 -17.15 14.78
CA HIS A 22 42.63 -16.61 13.63
C HIS A 22 42.83 -17.69 12.55
N ILE A 23 42.75 -17.30 11.29
CA ILE A 23 42.97 -18.18 10.14
C ILE A 23 44.20 -17.65 9.41
N ALA A 24 45.34 -18.31 9.60
CA ALA A 24 46.61 -17.93 8.98
C ALA A 24 47.15 -19.04 8.05
N THR A 25 46.72 -20.28 8.25
CA THR A 25 47.20 -21.45 7.51
C THR A 25 46.06 -22.23 6.88
N ASP A 26 46.38 -23.09 5.91
CA ASP A 26 45.40 -23.97 5.27
C ASP A 26 44.77 -24.97 6.27
N ALA A 27 45.51 -25.37 7.31
CA ALA A 27 44.98 -26.19 8.39
C ALA A 27 43.95 -25.42 9.24
N ASP A 28 44.18 -24.13 9.48
CA ASP A 28 43.21 -23.25 10.14
C ASP A 28 41.97 -23.06 9.27
N LEU A 29 42.15 -22.91 7.95
CA LEU A 29 41.06 -22.76 6.99
C LEU A 29 40.18 -24.01 6.95
N ALA A 30 40.77 -25.21 6.92
CA ALA A 30 40.04 -26.47 6.98
C ALA A 30 39.25 -26.61 8.29
N SER A 31 39.88 -26.28 9.42
CA SER A 31 39.25 -26.31 10.75
C SER A 31 38.11 -25.29 10.85
N ALA A 32 38.30 -24.07 10.35
CA ALA A 32 37.28 -23.03 10.31
C ALA A 32 36.11 -23.36 9.38
N THR A 33 36.36 -24.05 8.27
CA THR A 33 35.32 -24.49 7.34
C THR A 33 34.46 -25.60 7.96
N SER A 34 35.09 -26.59 8.61
CA SER A 34 34.39 -27.63 9.38
C SER A 34 33.56 -27.04 10.51
N TRP A 35 34.14 -26.06 11.22
CA TRP A 35 33.46 -25.30 12.25
C TRP A 35 32.22 -24.54 11.70
N LEU A 36 32.38 -23.86 10.57
CA LEU A 36 31.30 -23.14 9.90
C LEU A 36 30.16 -24.07 9.46
N ALA A 37 30.48 -25.29 9.00
CA ALA A 37 29.47 -26.31 8.69
C ALA A 37 28.68 -26.73 9.94
N ARG A 38 29.34 -26.96 11.08
CA ARG A 38 28.68 -27.25 12.36
C ARG A 38 27.72 -26.12 12.78
N VAL A 39 28.14 -24.86 12.65
CA VAL A 39 27.28 -23.69 12.94
C VAL A 39 26.06 -23.64 12.01
N ARG A 40 26.25 -23.86 10.71
CA ARG A 40 25.16 -23.86 9.72
C ARG A 40 24.16 -24.98 9.97
N SER A 41 24.64 -26.19 10.24
CA SER A 41 23.81 -27.34 10.59
C SER A 41 23.00 -27.09 11.86
N ARG A 42 23.66 -26.56 12.91
CA ARG A 42 22.99 -26.24 14.16
C ARG A 42 21.89 -25.18 13.97
N ARG A 43 22.17 -24.12 13.21
CA ARG A 43 21.19 -23.09 12.86
C ARG A 43 19.97 -23.69 12.15
N LYS A 44 20.20 -24.52 11.12
CA LYS A 44 19.12 -25.22 10.39
C LYS A 44 18.27 -26.09 11.32
N GLY A 45 18.88 -26.79 12.27
CA GLY A 45 18.16 -27.61 13.25
C GLY A 45 17.26 -26.80 14.18
N ILE A 46 17.76 -25.65 14.66
CA ILE A 46 16.98 -24.70 15.48
C ILE A 46 15.82 -24.12 14.66
N ASP A 47 16.09 -23.67 13.43
CA ASP A 47 15.07 -23.15 12.51
C ASP A 47 13.97 -24.20 12.26
N ALA A 48 14.36 -25.45 12.01
CA ALA A 48 13.41 -26.55 11.80
C ALA A 48 12.59 -26.88 13.05
N PHE A 49 13.19 -26.81 14.24
CA PHE A 49 12.46 -27.00 15.50
C PHE A 49 11.38 -25.92 15.69
N PHE A 50 11.74 -24.65 15.55
CA PHE A 50 10.79 -23.55 15.66
C PHE A 50 9.76 -23.57 14.54
N GLU A 51 10.13 -23.94 13.32
CA GLU A 51 9.18 -24.05 12.22
C GLU A 51 8.12 -25.12 12.52
N LYS A 52 8.49 -26.27 13.09
CA LYS A 52 7.52 -27.30 13.52
C LYS A 52 6.54 -26.77 14.57
N LEU A 53 7.02 -25.92 15.50
CA LEU A 53 6.17 -25.31 16.53
C LEU A 53 5.27 -24.21 15.97
N ILE A 54 5.79 -23.34 15.11
CA ILE A 54 5.10 -22.14 14.62
C ILE A 54 4.13 -22.48 13.48
N LYS A 55 4.45 -23.46 12.64
CA LYS A 55 3.63 -23.87 11.50
C LYS A 55 2.15 -24.15 11.82
N PRO A 56 1.78 -24.93 12.86
CA PRO A 56 0.37 -25.15 13.18
C PRO A 56 -0.35 -23.85 13.55
N PHE A 57 0.31 -22.91 14.26
CA PHE A 57 -0.29 -21.61 14.57
C PHE A 57 -0.47 -20.75 13.32
N ARG A 58 0.50 -20.74 12.39
CA ARG A 58 0.35 -20.02 11.11
C ARG A 58 -0.84 -20.57 10.31
N LEU A 59 -1.00 -21.89 10.28
CA LEU A 59 -2.14 -22.54 9.62
C LEU A 59 -3.46 -22.16 10.29
N ALA A 60 -3.54 -22.23 11.61
CA ALA A 60 -4.74 -21.83 12.36
C ALA A 60 -5.10 -20.35 12.16
N ILE A 61 -4.09 -19.45 12.18
CA ILE A 61 -4.29 -18.02 11.89
C ILE A 61 -4.82 -17.83 10.47
N GLN A 62 -4.27 -18.56 9.49
CA GLN A 62 -4.71 -18.48 8.10
C GLN A 62 -6.15 -18.96 7.94
N GLU A 63 -6.52 -20.05 8.62
CA GLU A 63 -7.88 -20.60 8.60
C GLU A 63 -8.90 -19.63 9.22
N HIS A 64 -8.64 -19.14 10.43
CA HIS A 64 -9.51 -18.15 11.08
C HIS A 64 -9.60 -16.84 10.31
N LYS A 65 -8.50 -16.38 9.70
CA LYS A 65 -8.53 -15.22 8.82
C LYS A 65 -9.45 -15.46 7.63
N LYS A 66 -9.39 -16.65 7.02
CA LYS A 66 -10.27 -17.03 5.91
C LYS A 66 -11.74 -17.09 6.35
N GLU A 67 -12.03 -17.66 7.51
CA GLU A 67 -13.40 -17.68 8.07
C GLU A 67 -13.91 -16.26 8.32
N CYS A 68 -13.09 -15.41 8.94
CA CYS A 68 -13.41 -14.00 9.18
C CYS A 68 -13.65 -13.25 7.86
N ASP A 69 -12.77 -13.43 6.86
CA ASP A 69 -12.94 -12.81 5.55
C ASP A 69 -14.21 -13.30 4.85
N ASN A 70 -14.57 -14.58 4.97
CA ASN A 70 -15.82 -15.12 4.44
C ASN A 70 -17.06 -14.54 5.12
N MET A 71 -17.04 -14.40 6.46
CA MET A 71 -18.14 -13.80 7.22
C MET A 71 -18.30 -12.31 6.92
N LEU A 72 -17.19 -11.60 6.74
CA LEU A 72 -17.18 -10.15 6.48
C LEU A 72 -17.37 -9.81 5.00
N ALA A 73 -17.11 -10.72 4.06
CA ALA A 73 -17.20 -10.46 2.63
C ALA A 73 -18.58 -9.94 2.19
N PRO A 74 -19.73 -10.50 2.63
CA PRO A 74 -21.04 -9.94 2.31
C PRO A 74 -21.20 -8.52 2.84
N LEU A 75 -20.78 -8.26 4.09
CA LEU A 75 -20.87 -6.93 4.70
C LEU A 75 -20.04 -5.90 3.94
N ARG A 76 -18.78 -6.22 3.62
CA ARG A 76 -17.90 -5.37 2.80
C ARG A 76 -18.49 -5.10 1.43
N THR A 77 -19.10 -6.10 0.81
CA THR A 77 -19.77 -5.96 -0.49
C THR A 77 -20.97 -5.02 -0.40
N HIS A 78 -21.83 -5.20 0.60
CA HIS A 78 -22.97 -4.32 0.84
C HIS A 78 -22.53 -2.89 1.17
N GLU A 79 -21.49 -2.72 1.99
CA GLU A 79 -20.93 -1.42 2.33
C GLU A 79 -20.46 -0.68 1.07
N VAL A 80 -19.68 -1.33 0.22
CA VAL A 80 -19.19 -0.75 -1.04
C VAL A 80 -20.35 -0.38 -1.98
N ASN A 81 -21.35 -1.25 -2.11
CA ASN A 81 -22.50 -1.00 -2.97
C ASN A 81 -23.35 0.18 -2.46
N LEU A 82 -23.67 0.18 -1.16
CA LEU A 82 -24.48 1.24 -0.55
C LEU A 82 -23.75 2.59 -0.59
N ASP A 83 -22.45 2.62 -0.28
CA ASP A 83 -21.62 3.82 -0.38
C ASP A 83 -21.57 4.36 -1.83
N ALA A 84 -21.53 3.47 -2.83
CA ALA A 84 -21.65 3.86 -4.23
C ALA A 84 -23.02 4.47 -4.56
N GLU A 85 -24.12 3.86 -4.10
CA GLU A 85 -25.48 4.38 -4.29
C GLU A 85 -25.67 5.76 -3.64
N VAL A 86 -25.23 5.92 -2.39
CA VAL A 86 -25.28 7.19 -1.66
C VAL A 86 -24.50 8.27 -2.41
N ARG A 87 -23.32 7.94 -2.93
CA ARG A 87 -22.53 8.87 -3.77
C ARG A 87 -23.23 9.21 -5.08
N ASN A 88 -23.79 8.22 -5.77
CA ASN A 88 -24.49 8.39 -7.04
C ASN A 88 -25.74 9.27 -6.87
N TYR A 89 -26.54 9.01 -5.84
CA TYR A 89 -27.70 9.82 -5.51
C TYR A 89 -27.30 11.27 -5.22
N ARG A 90 -26.23 11.47 -4.44
CA ARG A 90 -25.75 12.82 -4.15
C ARG A 90 -25.24 13.55 -5.39
N GLN A 91 -24.55 12.85 -6.28
CA GLN A 91 -24.13 13.42 -7.57
C GLN A 91 -25.36 13.79 -8.43
N LEU A 92 -26.39 12.94 -8.45
CA LEU A 92 -27.63 13.24 -9.15
C LEU A 92 -28.32 14.48 -8.58
N GLN A 93 -28.40 14.61 -7.26
CA GLN A 93 -28.95 15.80 -6.61
C GLN A 93 -28.15 17.07 -6.94
N ALA A 94 -26.82 16.98 -6.92
CA ALA A 94 -25.96 18.09 -7.33
C ALA A 94 -26.16 18.48 -8.80
N LYS A 95 -26.33 17.50 -9.70
CA LYS A 95 -26.63 17.74 -11.12
C LYS A 95 -28.00 18.40 -11.31
N LYS A 96 -29.04 17.92 -10.62
CA LYS A 96 -30.39 18.51 -10.66
C LYS A 96 -30.39 19.96 -10.17
N ALA A 97 -29.72 20.23 -9.06
CA ALA A 97 -29.59 21.59 -8.54
C ALA A 97 -28.85 22.51 -9.54
N ALA A 98 -27.76 22.04 -10.14
CA ALA A 98 -27.01 22.80 -11.14
C ALA A 98 -27.82 23.07 -12.42
N GLU A 99 -28.59 22.09 -12.91
CA GLU A 99 -29.43 22.26 -14.09
C GLU A 99 -30.61 23.21 -13.81
N ALA A 100 -31.23 23.10 -12.63
CA ALA A 100 -32.30 24.01 -12.22
C ALA A 100 -31.77 25.45 -12.09
N GLN A 101 -30.57 25.63 -11.54
CA GLN A 101 -29.91 26.93 -11.49
C GLN A 101 -29.65 27.46 -12.90
N ARG A 102 -29.08 26.64 -13.80
CA ARG A 102 -28.82 27.04 -15.18
C ARG A 102 -30.09 27.51 -15.89
N LYS A 103 -31.20 26.79 -15.74
CA LYS A 103 -32.51 27.17 -16.29
C LYS A 103 -33.07 28.46 -15.68
N ALA A 104 -32.83 28.70 -14.38
CA ALA A 104 -33.24 29.92 -13.71
C ALA A 104 -32.43 31.13 -14.23
N ASP A 105 -31.13 30.94 -14.43
CA ASP A 105 -30.21 31.94 -14.98
C ASP A 105 -30.56 32.26 -16.44
N GLU A 106 -30.74 31.24 -17.29
CA GLU A 106 -31.16 31.39 -18.69
C GLU A 106 -32.49 32.17 -18.81
N LYS A 107 -33.49 31.85 -17.96
CA LYS A 107 -34.76 32.59 -17.94
C LYS A 107 -34.60 34.02 -17.47
N HIS A 108 -33.67 34.29 -16.56
CA HIS A 108 -33.40 35.62 -16.08
C HIS A 108 -32.69 36.46 -17.16
N GLU A 109 -31.71 35.90 -17.86
CA GLU A 109 -31.04 36.52 -19.02
C GLU A 109 -32.06 36.90 -20.10
N GLN A 110 -32.96 35.99 -20.48
CA GLN A 110 -34.03 36.30 -21.44
C GLN A 110 -34.98 37.42 -20.97
N ARG A 111 -35.20 37.56 -19.66
CA ARG A 111 -36.02 38.65 -19.10
C ARG A 111 -35.28 39.97 -19.16
N ILE A 112 -33.96 39.97 -18.92
CA ILE A 112 -33.09 41.13 -19.08
C ILE A 112 -33.09 41.58 -20.54
N GLU A 113 -32.83 40.67 -21.48
CA GLU A 113 -32.82 40.99 -22.92
C GLU A 113 -34.14 41.60 -23.39
N LYS A 114 -35.28 41.05 -22.95
CA LYS A 114 -36.60 41.61 -23.25
C LYS A 114 -36.86 42.97 -22.61
N ALA A 115 -36.33 43.23 -21.41
CA ALA A 115 -36.46 44.53 -20.75
C ALA A 115 -35.64 45.59 -21.52
N VAL A 116 -34.40 45.27 -21.88
CA VAL A 116 -33.52 46.13 -22.70
C VAL A 116 -34.16 46.42 -24.06
N ALA A 117 -34.69 45.41 -24.75
CA ALA A 117 -35.37 45.58 -26.03
C ALA A 117 -36.62 46.46 -25.95
N LYS A 118 -37.27 46.54 -24.77
CA LYS A 118 -38.41 47.42 -24.50
C LYS A 118 -38.02 48.80 -23.95
N GLY A 119 -36.72 49.11 -23.87
CA GLY A 119 -36.21 50.36 -23.31
C GLY A 119 -36.39 50.49 -21.80
N GLN A 120 -36.64 49.38 -21.09
CA GLN A 120 -36.74 49.34 -19.63
C GLN A 120 -35.36 49.10 -19.03
N ASP A 121 -35.10 49.72 -17.87
CA ASP A 121 -33.83 49.53 -17.15
C ASP A 121 -33.67 48.07 -16.71
N PRO A 122 -32.65 47.34 -17.21
CA PRO A 122 -32.40 45.95 -16.83
C PRO A 122 -32.12 45.75 -15.34
N ALA A 123 -31.70 46.80 -14.61
CA ALA A 123 -31.46 46.73 -13.16
C ALA A 123 -32.73 46.48 -12.33
N LEU A 124 -33.93 46.71 -12.91
CA LEU A 124 -35.21 46.47 -12.26
C LEU A 124 -35.67 45.00 -12.37
N VAL A 125 -34.98 44.16 -13.16
CA VAL A 125 -35.33 42.75 -13.31
C VAL A 125 -34.85 41.97 -12.08
N LYS A 126 -35.80 41.41 -11.33
CA LYS A 126 -35.49 40.59 -10.14
C LYS A 126 -34.49 39.47 -10.47
N PRO A 127 -33.44 39.28 -9.63
CA PRO A 127 -32.42 38.27 -9.83
C PRO A 127 -33.01 36.85 -9.87
N PRO A 128 -32.30 35.87 -10.47
CA PRO A 128 -32.77 34.50 -10.52
C PRO A 128 -32.78 33.92 -9.09
N PRO A 129 -33.77 33.07 -8.76
CA PRO A 129 -33.77 32.36 -7.48
C PRO A 129 -32.56 31.43 -7.40
N VAL A 130 -31.81 31.50 -6.30
CA VAL A 130 -30.67 30.60 -6.04
C VAL A 130 -31.18 29.24 -5.56
N VAL A 131 -30.94 28.20 -6.35
CA VAL A 131 -31.25 26.82 -6.01
C VAL A 131 -30.23 26.32 -4.99
N ALA A 132 -30.70 25.89 -3.82
CA ALA A 132 -29.84 25.40 -2.75
C ALA A 132 -29.10 24.12 -3.17
N ALA A 133 -27.77 24.12 -3.01
CA ALA A 133 -26.94 22.94 -3.22
C ALA A 133 -27.20 21.88 -2.14
N PRO A 134 -26.99 20.58 -2.44
CA PRO A 134 -27.17 19.52 -1.44
C PRO A 134 -26.21 19.70 -0.26
N ALA A 135 -26.70 19.41 0.96
CA ALA A 135 -25.96 19.60 2.19
C ALA A 135 -24.59 18.90 2.17
N LYS A 136 -23.57 19.57 2.74
CA LYS A 136 -22.20 19.04 2.81
C LYS A 136 -22.10 17.84 3.76
N THR A 137 -22.91 17.87 4.80
CA THR A 137 -22.96 16.85 5.84
C THR A 137 -24.40 16.48 6.11
N VAL A 138 -24.64 15.19 6.29
CA VAL A 138 -25.92 14.64 6.73
C VAL A 138 -25.70 14.05 8.11
N GLU A 139 -26.47 14.52 9.09
CA GLU A 139 -26.49 13.98 10.45
C GLU A 139 -27.66 13.01 10.55
N THR A 140 -27.41 11.84 11.14
CA THR A 140 -28.38 10.80 11.42
C THR A 140 -28.32 10.43 12.90
N ASP A 141 -29.33 9.73 13.41
CA ASP A 141 -29.39 9.35 14.83
C ASP A 141 -28.21 8.46 15.26
N THR A 142 -27.62 7.73 14.30
CA THR A 142 -26.49 6.81 14.54
C THR A 142 -25.12 7.42 14.19
N GLY A 143 -25.07 8.57 13.49
CA GLY A 143 -23.79 9.15 13.11
C GLY A 143 -23.84 10.30 12.12
N LYS A 144 -22.68 10.62 11.54
CA LYS A 144 -22.50 11.79 10.67
C LYS A 144 -21.76 11.39 9.40
N VAL A 145 -22.36 11.68 8.23
CA VAL A 145 -21.76 11.44 6.92
C VAL A 145 -21.37 12.77 6.28
N THR A 146 -20.07 13.04 6.22
CA THR A 146 -19.51 14.23 5.56
C THR A 146 -18.89 13.85 4.23
N PHE A 147 -19.31 14.54 3.18
CA PHE A 147 -18.78 14.30 1.85
C PHE A 147 -17.70 15.33 1.50
N ARG A 148 -16.54 14.85 1.06
CA ARG A 148 -15.41 15.67 0.62
C ARG A 148 -15.00 15.33 -0.82
N LYS A 149 -14.48 16.32 -1.53
CA LYS A 149 -13.87 16.10 -2.86
C LYS A 149 -12.46 15.55 -2.66
N LEU A 150 -12.17 14.38 -3.22
CA LEU A 150 -10.84 13.79 -3.25
C LEU A 150 -10.20 14.06 -4.61
N ARG A 151 -9.00 14.66 -4.61
CA ARG A 151 -8.21 14.82 -5.84
C ARG A 151 -7.50 13.50 -6.13
N LYS A 152 -7.96 12.79 -7.16
CA LYS A 152 -7.30 11.60 -7.70
C LYS A 152 -6.48 12.02 -8.93
N HIS A 153 -5.32 11.40 -9.11
CA HIS A 153 -4.47 11.60 -10.28
C HIS A 153 -4.20 10.24 -10.92
N LYS A 154 -3.95 10.23 -12.23
CA LYS A 154 -3.52 9.07 -13.00
C LYS A 154 -2.36 9.51 -13.85
N LEU A 155 -1.28 8.72 -13.85
CA LEU A 155 -0.14 8.98 -14.73
C LEU A 155 -0.58 8.83 -16.19
N ARG A 156 -0.38 9.88 -16.99
CA ARG A 156 -0.67 9.86 -18.43
C ARG A 156 0.56 9.49 -19.24
N ASP A 157 1.67 10.17 -18.97
CA ASP A 157 2.97 9.94 -19.61
C ASP A 157 4.06 10.13 -18.55
N ALA A 158 4.92 9.12 -18.39
CA ALA A 158 6.02 9.14 -17.44
C ALA A 158 7.08 10.19 -17.82
N ARG A 159 7.29 10.46 -19.11
CA ARG A 159 8.37 11.34 -19.60
C ARG A 159 8.17 12.81 -19.23
N LEU A 160 6.92 13.22 -19.02
CA LEU A 160 6.56 14.57 -18.61
C LEU A 160 6.62 14.77 -17.09
N VAL A 161 6.78 13.68 -16.32
CA VAL A 161 6.94 13.77 -14.87
C VAL A 161 8.37 14.20 -14.55
N PRO A 162 8.58 15.28 -13.78
CA PRO A 162 9.91 15.69 -13.34
C PRO A 162 10.66 14.54 -12.66
N LYS A 163 11.98 14.44 -12.91
CA LYS A 163 12.84 13.38 -12.35
C LYS A 163 12.82 13.32 -10.81
N GLU A 164 12.49 14.42 -10.15
CA GLU A 164 12.33 14.51 -8.68
C GLU A 164 11.27 13.55 -8.12
N TYR A 165 10.26 13.18 -8.92
CA TYR A 165 9.20 12.26 -8.51
C TYR A 165 9.44 10.81 -8.97
N TRP A 166 10.59 10.53 -9.61
CA TRP A 166 10.93 9.20 -10.07
C TRP A 166 11.59 8.42 -8.94
N ILE A 167 11.10 7.22 -8.67
CA ILE A 167 11.73 6.27 -7.76
C ILE A 167 12.31 5.15 -8.62
N ILE A 168 13.62 4.95 -8.51
CA ILE A 168 14.32 3.88 -9.23
C ILE A 168 14.05 2.56 -8.49
N ASP A 169 13.74 1.51 -9.24
CA ASP A 169 13.51 0.17 -8.70
C ASP A 169 14.86 -0.56 -8.56
N ASP A 170 15.52 -0.40 -7.41
CA ASP A 170 16.81 -1.02 -7.13
C ASP A 170 16.77 -2.55 -7.19
N THR A 171 15.60 -3.16 -6.99
CA THR A 171 15.46 -4.63 -7.11
C THR A 171 15.62 -5.08 -8.55
N LYS A 172 15.07 -4.32 -9.51
CA LYS A 172 15.25 -4.59 -10.94
C LYS A 172 16.67 -4.26 -11.39
N VAL A 173 17.23 -3.16 -10.91
CA VAL A 173 18.63 -2.81 -11.20
C VAL A 173 19.56 -3.91 -10.71
N GLY A 174 19.44 -4.33 -9.44
CA GLY A 174 20.28 -5.40 -8.89
C GLY A 174 20.11 -6.75 -9.59
N LYS A 175 18.94 -7.04 -10.19
CA LYS A 175 18.77 -8.21 -11.06
C LYS A 175 19.51 -8.07 -12.38
N ALA A 176 19.51 -6.89 -13.00
CA ALA A 176 20.23 -6.61 -14.23
C ALA A 176 21.75 -6.68 -14.00
N VAL A 177 22.24 -6.06 -12.92
CA VAL A 177 23.65 -6.12 -12.50
C VAL A 177 24.11 -7.57 -12.28
N ARG A 178 23.34 -8.38 -11.54
CA ARG A 178 23.64 -9.82 -11.35
C ARG A 178 23.57 -10.66 -12.62
N ALA A 179 22.91 -10.16 -13.67
CA ALA A 179 22.87 -10.80 -14.98
C ALA A 179 24.03 -10.34 -15.90
N GLY A 180 24.93 -9.50 -15.40
CA GLY A 180 26.06 -8.96 -16.16
C GLY A 180 25.70 -7.81 -17.10
N ILE A 181 24.52 -7.18 -16.91
CA ILE A 181 24.11 -6.01 -17.69
C ILE A 181 24.64 -4.77 -16.97
N ASP A 182 25.46 -3.99 -17.67
CA ASP A 182 25.92 -2.69 -17.19
C ASP A 182 24.74 -1.70 -17.16
N VAL A 183 24.49 -1.10 -16.01
CA VAL A 183 23.38 -0.17 -15.79
C VAL A 183 23.96 1.24 -15.67
N PRO A 184 23.76 2.11 -16.68
CA PRO A 184 24.33 3.46 -16.66
C PRO A 184 23.95 4.23 -15.40
N GLY A 185 24.96 4.75 -14.69
CA GLY A 185 24.79 5.49 -13.43
C GLY A 185 24.94 4.67 -12.15
N TYR A 186 25.28 3.37 -12.25
CA TYR A 186 25.66 2.53 -11.11
C TYR A 186 27.13 2.13 -11.22
N ASP A 187 27.88 2.25 -10.12
CA ASP A 187 29.20 1.64 -9.99
C ASP A 187 29.02 0.17 -9.57
N ILE A 188 29.50 -0.77 -10.39
CA ILE A 188 29.38 -2.21 -10.17
C ILE A 188 30.75 -2.77 -9.79
N TRP A 189 30.86 -3.46 -8.65
CA TRP A 189 32.08 -4.15 -8.23
C TRP A 189 31.77 -5.57 -7.73
N GLU A 190 32.76 -6.46 -7.83
CA GLU A 190 32.66 -7.86 -7.41
C GLU A 190 33.43 -8.07 -6.09
N GLU A 191 32.78 -8.70 -5.11
CA GLU A 191 33.39 -9.12 -3.86
C GLU A 191 33.36 -10.65 -3.77
N GLU A 192 34.51 -11.27 -3.48
CA GLU A 192 34.59 -12.71 -3.28
C GLU A 192 33.93 -13.10 -1.95
N ALA A 193 32.77 -13.77 -2.06
CA ALA A 193 32.05 -14.30 -0.91
C ALA A 193 32.28 -15.82 -0.77
N SER A 194 32.71 -16.26 0.42
CA SER A 194 32.86 -17.69 0.72
C SER A 194 31.51 -18.38 0.97
N SER A 195 31.26 -19.51 0.30
CA SER A 195 30.03 -20.29 0.45
C SER A 195 30.35 -21.75 0.81
N VAL A 196 29.98 -22.15 2.02
CA VAL A 196 30.06 -23.56 2.50
C VAL A 196 28.75 -24.27 2.22
N ARG A 197 28.73 -25.20 1.27
CA ARG A 197 27.56 -26.08 1.03
C ARG A 197 27.71 -27.34 1.89
N ASP A 198 26.69 -27.63 2.70
CA ASP A 198 26.55 -28.92 3.36
C ASP A 198 25.98 -29.93 2.35
N PHE A 199 26.51 -31.16 2.32
CA PHE A 199 25.96 -32.29 1.55
C PHE A 199 24.74 -32.91 2.25
#